data_AF-A0A212RXR1-F1
#
_entry.id   AF-A0A212RXR1-F1
#
_cell.length_a   1.000
_cell.length_b   1.000
_cell.length_c   1.000
_cell.angle_alpha   90.00
_cell.angle_beta   90.00
_cell.angle_gamma   90.00
#
_symmetry.space_group_name_H-M   'P 1'
#
loop_
_entity.id
_entity.type
_entity.pdbx_description
1 polymer ?
#
loop_
_entity_poly.entity_id
_entity_poly.type
_entity_poly.pdbx_seq_one_letter_code
_entity_poly.pdbx_strand_id
1 'polypeptide(L)'
;MSKGSEQERQKTLDHFSDAVNMTARELEDWLATDQSREVGQKDGGESTGHASGRHIVKLLRTRKGELNDDDLAHMRKVTGYVRRHLAQRPGGNASDTPWRYSLMNWGHDPEKQPPRHQARPFPPHQLGRGRRGLRITGQVGTA
;
A
#
# COMPACT_ATOMS: atom_id res chain seq x y z
N MET A 1 -0.13 -31.36 9.68
CA MET A 1 0.37 -30.27 8.81
C MET A 1 1.89 -30.33 8.80
N SER A 2 2.55 -30.13 7.65
CA SER A 2 4.01 -30.22 7.53
C SER A 2 4.66 -28.87 7.88
N LYS A 3 5.94 -28.89 8.29
CA LYS A 3 6.73 -27.65 8.49
C LYS A 3 6.69 -26.74 7.25
N GLY A 4 6.61 -27.32 6.05
CA GLY A 4 6.48 -26.58 4.80
C GLY A 4 5.15 -25.81 4.68
N SER A 5 4.02 -26.41 5.07
CA SER A 5 2.71 -25.75 4.97
C SER A 5 2.57 -24.57 5.95
N GLU A 6 3.18 -24.68 7.13
CA GLU A 6 3.19 -23.57 8.11
C GLU A 6 4.03 -22.38 7.61
N GLN A 7 5.19 -22.65 6.98
CA GLN A 7 6.01 -21.59 6.39
C GLN A 7 5.28 -20.87 5.25
N GLU A 8 4.57 -21.59 4.38
CA GLU A 8 3.81 -20.99 3.29
C GLU A 8 2.62 -20.16 3.80
N ARG A 9 1.97 -20.64 4.87
CA ARG A 9 0.94 -19.88 5.59
C ARG A 9 1.49 -18.57 6.14
N GLN A 10 2.62 -18.62 6.85
CA GLN A 10 3.24 -17.44 7.42
C GLN A 10 3.64 -16.43 6.33
N LYS A 11 4.28 -16.88 5.24
CA LYS A 11 4.61 -16.01 4.09
C LYS A 11 3.37 -15.34 3.49
N THR A 12 2.25 -16.05 3.41
CA THR A 12 0.98 -15.50 2.91
C THR A 12 0.50 -14.35 3.82
N LEU A 13 0.55 -14.55 5.14
CA LEU A 13 0.16 -13.52 6.11
C LEU A 13 1.06 -12.28 6.06
N ASP A 14 2.38 -12.49 5.94
CA ASP A 14 3.35 -11.40 5.88
C ASP A 14 3.15 -10.56 4.61
N HIS A 15 3.08 -11.21 3.45
CA HIS A 15 2.83 -10.52 2.18
C HIS A 15 1.49 -9.80 2.14
N PHE A 16 0.45 -10.37 2.74
CA PHE A 16 -0.84 -9.71 2.85
C PHE A 16 -0.77 -8.47 3.74
N SER A 17 -0.06 -8.56 4.87
CA SER A 17 0.14 -7.43 5.78
C SER A 17 0.96 -6.30 5.16
N ASP A 18 1.91 -6.62 4.27
CA ASP A 18 2.65 -5.62 3.49
C ASP A 18 1.78 -4.95 2.42
N ALA A 19 0.84 -5.71 1.84
CA ALA A 19 -0.02 -5.23 0.76
C ALA A 19 -1.21 -4.41 1.26
N VAL A 20 -1.83 -4.79 2.37
CA VAL A 20 -3.04 -4.13 2.92
C VAL A 20 -2.63 -3.17 4.02
N ASN A 21 -2.67 -1.86 3.73
CA ASN A 21 -2.24 -0.82 4.65
C ASN A 21 -3.42 -0.05 5.29
N MET A 22 -4.66 -0.29 4.85
CA MET A 22 -5.87 0.24 5.46
C MET A 22 -6.34 -0.68 6.60
N THR A 23 -6.77 -0.07 7.70
CA THR A 23 -7.43 -0.80 8.79
C THR A 23 -8.82 -1.30 8.36
N ALA A 24 -9.36 -2.29 9.07
CA ALA A 24 -10.71 -2.78 8.79
C ALA A 24 -11.76 -1.65 8.81
N ARG A 25 -11.65 -0.71 9.75
CA ARG A 25 -12.56 0.42 9.87
C ARG A 25 -12.42 1.39 8.70
N GLU A 26 -11.19 1.79 8.35
CA GLU A 26 -10.97 2.69 7.22
C GLU A 26 -11.46 2.09 5.90
N LEU A 27 -11.26 0.78 5.72
CA LEU A 27 -11.75 0.08 4.54
C LEU A 27 -13.28 0.00 4.53
N GLU A 28 -13.94 -0.27 5.66
CA GLU A 28 -15.40 -0.21 5.75
C GLU A 28 -15.96 1.18 5.41
N ASP A 29 -15.38 2.22 6.00
CA ASP A 29 -15.77 3.61 5.76
C ASP A 29 -15.60 3.97 4.26
N TRP A 30 -14.50 3.52 3.65
CA TRP A 30 -14.27 3.67 2.21
C TRP A 30 -15.30 2.91 1.36
N LEU A 31 -15.58 1.64 1.68
CA LEU A 31 -16.51 0.79 0.93
C LEU A 31 -17.96 1.30 1.00
N ALA A 32 -18.28 2.16 1.96
CA ALA A 32 -19.59 2.80 2.07
C ALA A 32 -19.79 3.98 1.09
N THR A 33 -18.72 4.46 0.44
CA THR A 33 -18.76 5.59 -0.51
C THR A 33 -19.26 5.18 -1.90
N ASP A 34 -19.75 6.15 -2.67
CA ASP A 34 -20.19 5.91 -4.04
C ASP A 34 -19.02 5.69 -4.98
N GLN A 35 -17.90 6.41 -4.78
CA GLN A 35 -16.66 6.21 -5.54
C GLN A 35 -16.18 4.76 -5.46
N SER A 36 -16.28 4.14 -4.28
CA SER A 36 -15.93 2.73 -4.08
C SER A 36 -16.83 1.78 -4.88
N ARG A 37 -18.14 2.08 -4.98
CA ARG A 37 -19.12 1.28 -5.74
C ARG A 37 -19.02 1.48 -7.24
N GLU A 38 -18.53 2.64 -7.68
CA GLU A 38 -18.43 3.01 -9.09
C GLU A 38 -17.23 2.36 -9.79
N VAL A 39 -16.16 2.07 -9.05
CA VAL A 39 -14.89 1.59 -9.61
C VAL A 39 -14.80 0.06 -9.70
N GLY A 40 -14.32 -0.41 -10.85
CA GLY A 40 -14.04 -1.82 -11.15
C GLY A 40 -14.93 -2.39 -12.25
N GLN A 41 -14.58 -3.58 -12.75
CA GLN A 41 -15.41 -4.28 -13.73
C GLN A 41 -16.70 -4.79 -13.08
N LYS A 42 -17.82 -4.58 -13.77
CA LYS A 42 -19.18 -4.96 -13.35
C LYS A 42 -19.81 -5.80 -14.46
N ASP A 43 -20.22 -7.02 -14.14
CA ASP A 43 -21.07 -7.84 -15.00
C ASP A 43 -22.54 -7.74 -14.53
N GLY A 44 -23.07 -6.52 -14.49
CA GLY A 44 -24.45 -6.25 -14.08
C GLY A 44 -24.72 -6.22 -12.56
N GLY A 45 -23.67 -6.24 -11.74
CA GLY A 45 -23.77 -6.21 -10.28
C GLY A 45 -22.62 -5.44 -9.61
N GLU A 46 -22.33 -5.81 -8.36
CA GLU A 46 -21.21 -5.25 -7.60
C GLU A 46 -19.86 -5.51 -8.28
N SER A 47 -18.93 -4.54 -8.19
CA SER A 47 -17.59 -4.73 -8.74
C SER A 47 -16.79 -5.78 -7.96
N THR A 48 -15.93 -6.52 -8.66
CA THR A 48 -15.07 -7.55 -8.03
C THR A 48 -14.20 -6.95 -6.92
N GLY A 49 -13.73 -5.71 -7.10
CA GLY A 49 -12.93 -5.00 -6.11
C GLY A 49 -13.72 -4.68 -4.86
N HIS A 50 -14.95 -4.17 -4.99
CA HIS A 50 -15.82 -3.87 -3.85
C HIS A 50 -16.14 -5.13 -3.03
N ALA A 51 -16.42 -6.25 -3.72
CA ALA A 51 -16.70 -7.52 -3.06
C ALA A 51 -15.46 -8.06 -2.33
N SER A 52 -14.29 -7.91 -2.95
CA SER A 52 -13.01 -8.26 -2.34
C SER A 52 -12.74 -7.41 -1.10
N GLY A 53 -13.02 -6.11 -1.14
CA GLY A 53 -12.86 -5.21 0.00
C GLY A 53 -13.64 -5.66 1.22
N ARG A 54 -14.92 -6.06 1.04
CA ARG A 54 -15.71 -6.61 2.14
C ARG A 54 -15.14 -7.91 2.69
N HIS A 55 -14.53 -8.74 1.85
CA HIS A 55 -13.87 -9.94 2.32
C HIS A 55 -12.61 -9.60 3.12
N ILE A 56 -11.79 -8.65 2.65
CA ILE A 56 -10.61 -8.15 3.37
C ILE A 56 -10.98 -7.62 4.76
N VAL A 57 -12.09 -6.88 4.88
CA VAL A 57 -12.61 -6.42 6.19
C VAL A 57 -12.83 -7.60 7.15
N LYS A 58 -13.45 -8.69 6.67
CA LYS A 58 -13.63 -9.91 7.48
C LYS A 58 -12.28 -10.51 7.88
N LEU A 59 -11.36 -10.65 6.93
CA LEU A 59 -10.02 -11.20 7.17
C LEU A 59 -9.22 -10.40 8.21
N LEU A 60 -9.32 -9.06 8.17
CA LEU A 60 -8.65 -8.18 9.14
C LEU A 60 -9.23 -8.29 10.56
N ARG A 61 -10.46 -8.81 10.71
CA ARG A 61 -11.13 -9.07 12.00
C ARG A 61 -10.97 -10.51 12.48
N THR A 62 -10.66 -11.44 11.57
CA THR A 62 -10.44 -12.85 11.90
C THR A 62 -9.09 -13.03 12.60
N ARG A 63 -9.05 -13.87 13.65
CA ARG A 63 -7.78 -14.17 14.32
C ARG A 63 -6.91 -15.03 13.43
N LYS A 64 -5.59 -14.83 13.49
CA LYS A 64 -4.62 -15.61 12.67
C LYS A 64 -4.77 -17.12 12.83
N GLY A 65 -5.27 -17.65 13.94
CA GLY A 65 -5.50 -19.09 14.14
C GLY A 65 -6.80 -19.63 13.55
N GLU A 66 -7.73 -18.75 13.15
CA GLU A 66 -9.05 -19.11 12.62
C GLU A 66 -9.12 -19.06 11.09
N LEU A 67 -8.08 -18.51 10.44
CA LEU A 67 -8.02 -18.42 8.98
C LEU A 67 -7.89 -19.81 8.35
N ASN A 68 -8.82 -20.10 7.45
CA ASN A 68 -8.87 -21.34 6.66
C ASN A 68 -8.10 -21.21 5.33
N ASP A 69 -8.11 -22.27 4.51
CA ASP A 69 -7.38 -22.29 3.25
C ASP A 69 -7.93 -21.32 2.19
N ASP A 70 -9.25 -21.07 2.20
CA ASP A 70 -9.91 -20.10 1.31
C ASP A 70 -9.54 -18.66 1.69
N ASP A 71 -9.44 -18.37 2.98
CA ASP A 71 -8.95 -17.09 3.49
C ASP A 71 -7.51 -16.84 3.02
N LEU A 72 -6.64 -17.84 3.16
CA LEU A 72 -5.25 -17.76 2.68
C LEU A 72 -5.18 -17.62 1.16
N ALA A 73 -6.05 -18.30 0.40
CA ALA A 73 -6.14 -18.15 -1.04
C ALA A 73 -6.57 -16.73 -1.44
N HIS A 74 -7.54 -16.16 -0.72
CA HIS A 74 -7.97 -14.79 -0.94
C HIS A 74 -6.86 -13.78 -0.60
N MET A 75 -6.13 -13.97 0.50
CA MET A 75 -4.98 -13.14 0.86
C MET A 75 -3.89 -13.12 -0.23
N ARG A 76 -3.60 -14.27 -0.84
CA ARG A 76 -2.68 -14.37 -1.99
C ARG A 76 -3.21 -13.59 -3.21
N LYS A 77 -4.50 -13.72 -3.50
CA LYS A 77 -5.16 -12.99 -4.60
C LYS A 77 -5.05 -11.47 -4.40
N VAL A 78 -5.34 -10.99 -3.18
CA VAL A 78 -5.25 -9.56 -2.81
C VAL A 78 -3.83 -9.05 -2.99
N THR A 79 -2.85 -9.77 -2.42
CA THR A 79 -1.43 -9.42 -2.54
C THR A 79 -1.01 -9.30 -4.01
N GLY A 80 -1.37 -10.29 -4.84
CA GLY A 80 -1.03 -10.29 -6.26
C GLY A 80 -1.69 -9.14 -7.02
N TYR A 81 -2.95 -8.83 -6.72
CA TYR A 81 -3.66 -7.71 -7.32
C TYR A 81 -2.98 -6.38 -6.98
N VAL A 82 -2.78 -6.10 -5.68
CA VAL A 82 -2.17 -4.85 -5.20
C VAL A 82 -0.80 -4.61 -5.82
N ARG A 83 0.09 -5.61 -5.79
CA ARG A 83 1.45 -5.49 -6.35
C ARG A 83 1.44 -5.17 -7.84
N ARG A 84 0.61 -5.87 -8.62
CA ARG A 84 0.50 -5.64 -10.07
C ARG A 84 -0.11 -4.27 -10.38
N HIS A 85 -1.12 -3.85 -9.63
CA HIS A 85 -1.80 -2.58 -9.88
C HIS A 85 -0.95 -1.38 -9.44
N LEU A 86 -0.15 -1.50 -8.38
CA LEU A 86 0.85 -0.50 -8.00
C LEU A 86 1.90 -0.29 -9.09
N ALA A 87 2.36 -1.35 -9.75
CA ALA A 87 3.30 -1.25 -10.86
C ALA A 87 2.73 -0.50 -12.09
N GLN A 88 1.40 -0.36 -12.17
CA GLN A 88 0.67 0.34 -13.22
C GLN A 88 0.30 1.78 -12.82
N ARG A 89 1.02 2.38 -11.85
CA ARG A 89 0.74 3.73 -11.37
C ARG A 89 0.74 4.74 -12.53
N PRO A 90 -0.35 5.50 -12.71
CA PRO A 90 -0.39 6.55 -13.73
C PRO A 90 0.60 7.67 -13.37
N GLY A 91 1.14 8.33 -14.40
CA GLY A 91 1.93 9.55 -14.21
C GLY A 91 1.05 10.71 -13.69
N GLY A 92 1.67 11.63 -12.95
CA GLY A 92 0.98 12.82 -12.43
C GLY A 92 0.26 12.60 -11.09
N ASN A 93 -0.74 13.43 -10.83
CA ASN A 93 -1.55 13.34 -9.61
C ASN A 93 -2.49 12.13 -9.69
N ALA A 94 -2.35 11.20 -8.74
CA ALA A 94 -3.14 9.98 -8.68
C ALA A 94 -4.21 9.98 -7.58
N SER A 95 -4.36 11.09 -6.82
CA SER A 95 -5.21 11.16 -5.62
C SER A 95 -6.67 10.84 -5.89
N ASP A 96 -7.25 11.38 -6.96
CA ASP A 96 -8.68 11.24 -7.27
C ASP A 96 -8.88 10.47 -8.56
N THR A 97 -8.29 9.26 -8.62
CA THR A 97 -8.28 8.45 -9.84
C THR A 97 -8.94 7.08 -9.63
N PRO A 98 -9.57 6.50 -10.67
CA PRO A 98 -10.05 5.13 -10.62
C PRO A 98 -8.96 4.12 -10.23
N TRP A 99 -7.69 4.41 -10.56
CA TRP A 99 -6.55 3.60 -10.14
C TRP A 99 -6.40 3.54 -8.62
N ARG A 100 -6.38 4.70 -7.94
CA ARG A 100 -6.29 4.75 -6.48
C ARG A 100 -7.52 4.13 -5.83
N TYR A 101 -8.71 4.51 -6.30
CA TYR A 101 -9.97 4.00 -5.76
C TYR A 101 -10.08 2.48 -5.88
N SER A 102 -9.58 1.92 -6.98
CA SER A 102 -9.47 0.47 -7.13
C SER A 102 -8.51 -0.12 -6.09
N LEU A 103 -7.30 0.43 -5.91
CA LEU A 103 -6.39 -0.03 -4.86
C LEU A 103 -7.02 0.04 -3.45
N MET A 104 -7.78 1.09 -3.15
CA MET A 104 -8.46 1.25 -1.87
C MET A 104 -9.58 0.21 -1.68
N ASN A 105 -10.30 -0.17 -2.75
CA ASN A 105 -11.23 -1.31 -2.71
C ASN A 105 -10.53 -2.63 -2.34
N TRP A 106 -9.23 -2.73 -2.60
CA TRP A 106 -8.38 -3.88 -2.23
C TRP A 106 -7.59 -3.63 -0.94
N GLY A 107 -7.96 -2.64 -0.13
CA GLY A 107 -7.37 -2.37 1.18
C GLY A 107 -6.00 -1.68 1.15
N HIS A 108 -5.59 -1.17 -0.01
CA HIS A 108 -4.34 -0.43 -0.17
C HIS A 108 -4.60 1.02 -0.55
N ASP A 109 -4.20 1.97 0.29
CA ASP A 109 -4.15 3.39 -0.07
C ASP A 109 -2.69 3.79 -0.36
N PRO A 110 -2.33 4.07 -1.63
CA PRO A 110 -0.97 4.45 -2.02
C PRO A 110 -0.53 5.83 -1.51
N GLU A 111 -1.43 6.61 -0.93
CA GLU A 111 -1.13 7.90 -0.30
C GLU A 111 -0.99 7.80 1.22
N LYS A 112 -1.31 6.64 1.79
CA LYS A 112 -1.17 6.41 3.22
C LYS A 112 0.31 6.32 3.58
N GLN A 113 0.75 7.23 4.43
CA GLN A 113 2.09 7.16 5.01
C GLN A 113 2.16 5.97 5.98
N PRO A 114 3.29 5.26 6.05
CA PRO A 114 3.49 4.27 7.11
C PRO A 114 3.36 4.97 8.48
N PRO A 115 2.86 4.28 9.52
CA PRO A 115 2.81 4.84 10.86
C PRO A 115 4.17 5.41 11.25
N ARG A 116 4.21 6.59 11.88
CA ARG A 116 5.47 7.31 12.23
C ARG A 116 6.47 6.47 13.03
N HIS A 117 6.03 5.40 13.70
CA HIS A 117 6.88 4.45 14.42
C HIS A 117 7.59 3.40 13.54
N GLN A 118 7.12 3.17 12.32
CA GLN A 118 7.74 2.27 11.32
C GLN A 118 8.50 3.03 10.24
N ALA A 119 8.33 4.36 10.15
CA ALA A 119 9.25 5.22 9.43
C ALA A 119 10.60 5.19 10.18
N ARG A 120 11.48 4.26 9.80
CA ARG A 120 12.88 4.29 10.25
C ARG A 120 13.40 5.70 9.97
N PRO A 121 13.86 6.47 10.98
CA PRO A 121 14.50 7.73 10.70
C PRO A 121 15.72 7.41 9.82
N PHE A 122 15.75 7.93 8.60
CA PHE A 122 17.01 8.01 7.88
C PHE A 122 18.00 8.71 8.81
N PRO A 123 19.13 8.09 9.15
CA PRO A 123 20.08 8.72 10.05
C PRO A 123 20.59 10.01 9.40
N PRO A 124 20.47 11.19 10.05
CA PRO A 124 21.01 12.42 9.52
C PRO A 124 22.52 12.44 9.80
N HIS A 125 23.32 11.72 9.01
CA HIS A 125 24.76 11.95 8.96
C HIS A 125 25.38 11.50 7.64
N GLN A 126 25.13 12.26 6.58
CA GLN A 126 26.16 12.46 5.55
C GLN A 126 26.01 13.83 4.87
N LEU A 127 25.85 14.89 5.66
CA LEU A 127 26.30 16.21 5.23
C LEU A 127 27.80 16.27 5.51
N GLY A 128 28.56 16.00 4.45
CA GLY A 128 29.99 16.20 4.41
C GLY A 128 30.34 17.59 4.91
N ARG A 129 31.20 17.60 5.93
CA ARG A 129 31.91 18.73 6.52
C ARG A 129 32.12 19.88 5.52
N GLY A 130 31.52 21.02 5.84
CA GLY A 130 31.92 22.30 5.30
C GLY A 130 33.41 22.55 5.55
N ARG A 131 34.17 22.70 4.47
CA ARG A 131 35.46 23.38 4.53
C ARG A 131 35.18 24.87 4.39
N ARG A 132 35.30 25.56 5.52
CA ARG A 132 35.36 27.00 5.65
C ARG A 132 36.54 27.55 4.84
N GLY A 133 36.23 28.54 3.99
CA GLY A 133 36.99 29.78 3.80
C GLY A 133 38.42 29.72 3.27
N LEU A 134 38.61 30.19 2.03
CA LEU A 134 39.71 31.11 1.73
C LEU A 134 39.20 32.23 0.81
N ARG A 135 39.76 33.41 1.03
CA ARG A 135 39.26 34.75 0.70
C ARG A 135 39.48 35.14 -0.76
N ILE A 136 38.47 35.80 -1.32
CA ILE A 136 38.46 37.08 -2.04
C ILE A 136 39.82 37.74 -2.35
N THR A 137 40.12 37.87 -3.65
CA THR A 137 40.59 39.08 -4.39
C THR A 137 40.31 38.74 -5.88
N GLY A 138 39.54 39.46 -6.70
CA GLY A 138 39.26 40.88 -6.73
C GLY A 138 40.16 41.58 -7.74
N GLN A 139 39.94 41.39 -9.05
CA GLN A 139 40.32 42.40 -10.05
C GLN A 139 39.55 42.22 -11.37
N VAL A 140 38.67 43.18 -11.63
CA VAL A 140 38.17 43.56 -12.96
C VAL A 140 39.06 44.68 -13.49
N GLY A 141 39.36 44.69 -14.79
CA GLY A 141 40.13 45.76 -15.41
C GLY A 141 40.32 45.52 -16.91
N THR A 142 39.39 46.06 -17.68
CA THR A 142 39.41 46.24 -19.14
C THR A 142 40.44 47.27 -19.59
N ALA A 143 41.23 46.93 -20.62
CA ALA A 143 41.53 47.75 -21.80
C ALA A 143 42.24 46.86 -22.84
#